data_AF-A3Y600-F1
#
_entry.id   AF-A3Y600-F1
#
_cell.length_a   1.000
_cell.length_b   1.000
_cell.length_c   1.000
_cell.angle_alpha   90.00
_cell.angle_beta   90.00
_cell.angle_gamma   90.00
#
_symmetry.space_group_name_H-M   'P 1'
#
loop_
_entity.id
_entity.type
_entity.pdbx_description
1 polymer ?
#
loop_
_entity_poly.entity_id
_entity_poly.type
_entity_poly.pdbx_seq_one_letter_code
_entity_poly.pdbx_strand_id
1 'polypeptide(L)'
;MAAFDSTSRLLDIDEKDGKKGSQQNPNLIRNMTYGILAFIVACIIIGLSVSLSLLLNKGPQNLASQSSVQVLTDNIAAIEEQLELSANHTEQFKQDFDRLQVHLRHSSSTALKNILIDQERNIQNMLTILNASMRDLAIDIPEGEDWYKNYGAQLSKVQRLSMQREELLRLLQTGEAELSTK
;
A
#
# COMPACT_ATOMS: atom_id res chain seq x y z
N MET A 1 66.09 -30.47 23.47
CA MET A 1 66.82 -29.55 24.36
C MET A 1 67.60 -28.61 23.46
N ALA A 2 67.19 -27.35 23.36
CA ALA A 2 67.74 -26.21 24.13
C ALA A 2 69.18 -25.91 23.69
N ALA A 3 69.63 -24.70 23.40
CA ALA A 3 69.07 -23.34 23.42
C ALA A 3 70.11 -22.44 22.71
N PHE A 4 69.74 -21.19 22.41
CA PHE A 4 70.49 -19.91 22.55
C PHE A 4 72.03 -19.98 22.76
N ASP A 5 72.88 -19.09 22.26
CA ASP A 5 72.73 -17.65 22.05
C ASP A 5 74.00 -17.08 21.38
N SER A 6 73.84 -15.91 20.75
CA SER A 6 74.73 -14.75 20.74
C SER A 6 76.25 -14.88 20.49
N THR A 7 76.75 -14.03 19.57
CA THR A 7 77.83 -13.03 19.78
C THR A 7 78.06 -12.33 18.43
N SER A 8 77.45 -11.17 18.15
CA SER A 8 77.95 -9.82 18.49
C SER A 8 79.44 -9.58 18.15
N ARG A 9 79.69 -9.12 16.92
CA ARG A 9 80.82 -8.24 16.52
C ARG A 9 80.18 -7.17 15.61
N LEU A 10 79.88 -5.94 16.01
CA LEU A 10 80.61 -4.93 16.79
C LEU A 10 81.83 -4.38 16.03
N LEU A 11 81.78 -3.05 15.84
CA LEU A 11 82.75 -2.10 15.27
C LEU A 11 82.94 -2.14 13.75
N ASP A 12 83.10 -1.04 13.04
CA ASP A 12 82.88 0.39 13.28
C ASP A 12 83.17 1.06 11.93
N ILE A 13 82.68 2.28 11.82
CA ILE A 13 82.96 3.35 10.87
C ILE A 13 84.38 3.30 10.26
N ASP A 14 84.52 3.41 8.93
CA ASP A 14 85.18 4.59 8.34
C ASP A 14 84.99 4.72 6.82
N GLU A 15 84.88 5.98 6.46
CA GLU A 15 84.62 6.65 5.20
C GLU A 15 85.76 6.47 4.19
N LYS A 16 85.42 6.24 2.91
CA LYS A 16 86.14 6.87 1.80
C LYS A 16 85.32 6.92 0.52
N ASP A 17 84.84 8.14 0.27
CA ASP A 17 84.54 8.70 -1.04
C ASP A 17 85.53 8.29 -2.13
N GLY A 18 85.02 8.12 -3.37
CA GLY A 18 85.90 8.10 -4.54
C GLY A 18 85.27 7.59 -5.84
N LYS A 19 84.46 8.43 -6.49
CA LYS A 19 84.09 8.34 -7.92
C LYS A 19 85.26 7.91 -8.83
N LYS A 20 85.02 6.92 -9.71
CA LYS A 20 85.49 6.84 -11.12
C LYS A 20 84.50 5.90 -11.85
N GLY A 21 83.79 6.24 -12.92
CA GLY A 21 84.13 7.14 -14.02
C GLY A 21 84.06 6.31 -15.32
N SER A 22 82.86 6.20 -15.87
CA SER A 22 82.52 6.18 -17.31
C SER A 22 83.62 5.75 -18.31
N GLN A 23 83.45 4.55 -18.89
CA GLN A 23 83.73 4.33 -20.32
C GLN A 23 82.41 4.03 -21.00
N GLN A 24 81.74 5.08 -21.44
CA GLN A 24 80.44 5.01 -22.06
C GLN A 24 80.60 5.58 -23.48
N ASN A 25 80.57 4.68 -24.46
CA ASN A 25 80.62 5.04 -25.87
C ASN A 25 79.46 6.00 -26.19
N PRO A 26 79.71 7.23 -26.68
CA PRO A 26 78.64 8.20 -26.92
C PRO A 26 77.62 7.73 -27.98
N ASN A 27 78.00 6.76 -28.82
CA ASN A 27 77.10 6.15 -29.80
C ASN A 27 76.19 5.06 -29.21
N LEU A 28 76.56 4.43 -28.09
CA LEU A 28 75.76 3.35 -27.48
C LEU A 28 74.65 3.90 -26.60
N ILE A 29 74.94 4.94 -25.80
CA ILE A 29 73.91 5.66 -25.03
C ILE A 29 72.93 6.33 -25.99
N ARG A 30 73.44 6.97 -27.06
CA ARG A 30 72.60 7.65 -28.04
C ARG A 30 71.67 6.68 -28.78
N ASN A 31 72.16 5.50 -29.18
CA ASN A 31 71.31 4.45 -29.77
C ASN A 31 70.34 3.84 -28.77
N MET A 32 70.72 3.70 -27.50
CA MET A 32 69.83 3.22 -26.43
C MET A 32 68.73 4.24 -26.10
N THR A 33 69.05 5.54 -26.07
CA THR A 33 68.08 6.62 -25.91
C THR A 33 67.16 6.74 -27.12
N TYR A 34 67.65 6.52 -28.35
CA TYR A 34 66.78 6.46 -29.53
C TYR A 34 65.89 5.21 -29.51
N GLY A 35 66.37 4.07 -29.01
CA GLY A 35 65.55 2.87 -28.83
C GLY A 35 64.42 3.06 -27.80
N ILE A 36 64.73 3.71 -26.66
CA ILE A 36 63.73 4.04 -25.63
C ILE A 36 62.74 5.09 -26.14
N LEU A 37 63.22 6.11 -26.87
CA LEU A 37 62.35 7.14 -27.46
C LEU A 37 61.43 6.53 -28.53
N ALA A 38 61.94 5.64 -29.37
CA ALA A 38 61.14 4.92 -30.37
C ALA A 38 60.08 4.02 -29.71
N PHE A 39 60.42 3.36 -28.60
CA PHE A 39 59.46 2.55 -27.84
C PHE A 39 58.33 3.39 -27.23
N ILE A 40 58.66 4.55 -26.65
CA ILE A 40 57.66 5.47 -26.09
C ILE A 40 56.72 5.99 -27.20
N VAL A 41 57.28 6.38 -28.35
CA VAL A 41 56.48 6.83 -29.50
C VAL A 41 55.57 5.72 -30.02
N ALA A 42 56.07 4.47 -30.11
CA ALA A 42 55.26 3.32 -30.50
C ALA A 42 54.11 3.06 -29.50
N CYS A 43 54.37 3.15 -28.19
CA CYS A 43 53.32 3.02 -27.17
C CYS A 43 52.26 4.11 -27.28
N ILE A 44 52.63 5.36 -27.60
CA ILE A 44 51.67 6.45 -27.81
C ILE A 44 50.82 6.18 -29.05
N ILE A 45 51.41 5.71 -30.15
CA ILE A 45 50.67 5.40 -31.39
C ILE A 45 49.67 4.26 -31.16
N ILE A 46 50.08 3.20 -30.46
CA ILE A 46 49.19 2.08 -30.11
C ILE A 46 48.10 2.55 -29.14
N GLY A 47 48.44 3.36 -28.13
CA GLY A 47 47.49 3.92 -27.18
C GLY A 47 46.45 4.82 -27.86
N LEU A 48 46.88 5.65 -28.82
CA LEU A 48 45.99 6.47 -29.64
C LEU A 48 45.13 5.60 -30.56
N SER A 49 45.68 4.55 -31.16
CA SER A 49 44.93 3.62 -32.02
C SER A 49 43.85 2.86 -31.26
N VAL A 50 44.14 2.38 -30.05
CA VAL A 50 43.16 1.71 -29.19
C VAL A 50 42.13 2.70 -28.66
N SER A 51 42.55 3.91 -28.27
CA SER A 51 41.63 4.96 -27.82
C SER A 51 40.70 5.42 -28.94
N LEU A 52 41.23 5.57 -30.16
CA LEU A 52 40.47 5.93 -31.35
C LEU A 52 39.55 4.79 -31.78
N SER A 53 40.01 3.54 -31.70
CA SER A 53 39.17 2.36 -31.95
C SER A 53 38.04 2.23 -30.92
N LEU A 54 38.28 2.55 -29.63
CA LEU A 54 37.22 2.58 -28.61
C LEU A 54 36.24 3.75 -28.81
N LEU A 55 36.73 4.90 -29.31
CA LEU A 55 35.89 6.05 -29.64
C LEU A 55 35.05 5.84 -30.91
N LEU A 56 35.59 5.16 -31.93
CA LEU A 56 34.86 4.83 -33.17
C LEU A 56 33.98 3.58 -33.03
N ASN A 57 34.33 2.62 -32.16
CA ASN A 57 33.51 1.43 -31.88
C ASN A 57 32.39 1.70 -30.87
N LYS A 58 32.37 2.88 -30.22
CA LYS A 58 31.10 3.48 -29.81
C LYS A 58 30.39 3.94 -31.08
N GLY A 59 29.73 2.98 -31.75
CA GLY A 59 28.79 3.24 -32.82
C GLY A 59 27.86 4.39 -32.45
N PRO A 60 27.25 5.06 -33.44
CA PRO A 60 26.64 6.39 -33.31
C PRO A 60 25.56 6.42 -32.23
N GLN A 61 25.97 6.60 -30.98
CA GLN A 61 25.11 6.84 -29.82
C GLN A 61 24.87 8.34 -29.62
N ASN A 62 25.16 9.15 -30.64
CA ASN A 62 24.84 10.58 -30.71
C ASN A 62 23.73 10.89 -31.72
N LEU A 63 22.89 9.90 -32.01
CA LEU A 63 21.52 10.13 -32.40
C LEU A 63 20.69 9.32 -31.41
N ALA A 64 20.49 9.87 -30.21
CA ALA A 64 19.20 9.69 -29.55
C ALA A 64 18.18 10.16 -30.58
N SER A 65 17.74 9.21 -31.40
CA SER A 65 16.96 9.46 -32.60
C SER A 65 15.83 10.38 -32.20
N GLN A 66 15.57 11.41 -32.99
CA GLN A 66 14.39 12.27 -32.81
C GLN A 66 13.13 11.41 -32.60
N SER A 67 13.09 10.20 -33.18
CA SER A 67 12.08 9.17 -32.90
C SER A 67 12.08 8.58 -31.48
N SER A 68 13.22 8.35 -30.81
CA SER A 68 13.23 7.82 -29.43
C SER A 68 12.77 8.87 -28.42
N VAL A 69 13.09 10.14 -28.66
CA VAL A 69 12.60 11.26 -27.83
C VAL A 69 11.13 11.52 -28.10
N GLN A 70 10.68 11.45 -29.36
CA GLN A 70 9.26 11.53 -29.72
C GLN A 70 8.45 10.40 -29.08
N VAL A 71 8.94 9.16 -29.16
CA VAL A 71 8.31 7.98 -28.53
C VAL A 71 8.28 8.12 -27.02
N LEU A 72 9.31 8.67 -26.37
CA LEU A 72 9.25 8.95 -24.92
C LEU A 72 8.17 9.99 -24.58
N THR A 73 8.05 11.03 -25.41
CA THR A 73 7.09 12.13 -25.19
C THR A 73 5.65 11.65 -25.40
N ASP A 74 5.40 10.85 -26.43
CA ASP A 74 4.10 10.23 -26.70
C ASP A 74 3.72 9.23 -25.59
N ASN A 75 4.69 8.47 -25.06
CA ASN A 75 4.46 7.57 -23.92
C ASN A 75 4.15 8.35 -22.64
N ILE A 76 4.81 9.50 -22.40
CA ILE A 76 4.51 10.35 -21.23
C ILE A 76 3.11 10.94 -21.35
N ALA A 77 2.72 11.45 -22.51
CA ALA A 77 1.37 11.96 -22.75
C ALA A 77 0.30 10.85 -22.58
N ALA A 78 0.56 9.64 -23.06
CA ALA A 78 -0.33 8.50 -22.87
C ALA A 78 -0.41 8.05 -21.40
N ILE A 79 0.69 8.16 -20.64
CA ILE A 79 0.69 7.88 -19.19
C ILE A 79 -0.09 8.95 -18.43
N GLU A 80 0.02 10.23 -18.79
CA GLU A 80 -0.75 11.32 -18.18
C GLU A 80 -2.25 11.17 -18.46
N GLU A 81 -2.63 10.85 -19.70
CA GLU A 81 -4.02 10.56 -20.08
C GLU A 81 -4.58 9.35 -19.30
N GLN A 82 -3.79 8.28 -19.17
CA GLN A 82 -4.18 7.12 -18.35
C GLN A 82 -4.28 7.46 -16.87
N LEU A 83 -3.45 8.37 -16.36
CA LEU A 83 -3.49 8.80 -14.97
C LEU A 83 -4.73 9.64 -14.69
N GLU A 84 -5.10 10.53 -15.62
CA GLU A 84 -6.32 11.34 -15.53
C GLU A 84 -7.57 10.49 -15.64
N LEU A 85 -7.60 9.53 -16.58
CA LEU A 85 -8.67 8.54 -16.67
C LEU A 85 -8.74 7.70 -15.39
N SER A 86 -7.60 7.23 -14.87
CA SER A 86 -7.56 6.44 -13.63
C SER A 86 -8.03 7.24 -12.42
N ALA A 87 -7.67 8.53 -12.32
CA ALA A 87 -8.13 9.43 -11.27
C ALA A 87 -9.66 9.64 -11.34
N ASN A 88 -10.19 9.87 -12.54
CA ASN A 88 -11.63 10.06 -12.76
C ASN A 88 -12.42 8.78 -12.46
N HIS A 89 -11.91 7.62 -12.88
CA HIS A 89 -12.47 6.31 -12.51
C HIS A 89 -12.43 6.06 -11.00
N THR A 90 -11.37 6.49 -10.32
CA THR A 90 -11.24 6.36 -8.85
C THR A 90 -12.26 7.25 -8.13
N GLU A 91 -12.48 8.46 -8.63
CA GLU A 91 -13.47 9.38 -8.09
C GLU A 91 -14.91 8.86 -8.28
N GLN A 92 -15.23 8.36 -9.48
CA GLN A 92 -16.52 7.73 -9.76
C GLN A 92 -16.74 6.49 -8.90
N PHE A 93 -15.73 5.63 -8.78
CA PHE A 93 -15.80 4.44 -7.94
C PHE A 93 -16.05 4.80 -6.47
N LYS A 94 -15.43 5.87 -5.96
CA LYS A 94 -15.67 6.36 -4.60
C LYS A 94 -17.11 6.84 -4.41
N GLN A 95 -17.64 7.59 -5.38
CA GLN A 95 -19.04 8.04 -5.33
C GLN A 95 -20.02 6.87 -5.38
N ASP A 96 -19.77 5.87 -6.21
CA ASP A 96 -20.61 4.67 -6.30
C ASP A 96 -20.51 3.81 -5.04
N PHE A 97 -19.32 3.70 -4.44
CA PHE A 97 -19.13 3.02 -3.17
C PHE A 97 -19.91 3.70 -2.03
N ASP A 98 -19.83 5.03 -1.93
CA ASP A 98 -20.57 5.81 -0.94
C ASP A 98 -22.09 5.65 -1.13
N ARG A 99 -22.57 5.71 -2.39
CA ARG A 99 -23.99 5.43 -2.71
C ARG A 99 -24.39 4.03 -2.29
N LEU A 100 -23.59 3.02 -2.64
CA LEU A 100 -23.89 1.62 -2.31
C LEU A 100 -23.95 1.41 -0.79
N GLN A 101 -23.01 2.01 -0.04
CA GLN A 101 -22.96 1.96 1.41
C GLN A 101 -24.19 2.62 2.03
N VAL A 102 -24.61 3.77 1.50
CA VAL A 102 -25.84 4.46 1.90
C VAL A 102 -27.05 3.57 1.65
N HIS A 103 -27.21 3.01 0.44
CA HIS A 103 -28.30 2.09 0.12
C HIS A 103 -28.33 0.85 1.01
N LEU A 104 -27.17 0.23 1.29
CA LEU A 104 -27.06 -0.90 2.20
C LEU A 104 -27.49 -0.54 3.63
N ARG A 105 -27.05 0.63 4.13
CA ARG A 105 -27.43 1.14 5.46
C ARG A 105 -28.93 1.40 5.54
N HIS A 106 -29.53 2.00 4.51
CA HIS A 106 -30.97 2.24 4.44
C HIS A 106 -31.77 0.94 4.34
N SER A 107 -31.36 0.03 3.47
CA SER A 107 -31.99 -1.30 3.32
C SER A 107 -31.95 -2.08 4.64
N SER A 108 -30.79 -2.12 5.31
CA SER A 108 -30.64 -2.76 6.62
C SER A 108 -31.51 -2.11 7.70
N SER A 109 -31.54 -0.77 7.76
CA SER A 109 -32.36 -0.04 8.73
C SER A 109 -33.86 -0.24 8.51
N THR A 110 -34.31 -0.24 7.25
CA THR A 110 -35.71 -0.53 6.88
C THR A 110 -36.07 -1.99 7.17
N ALA A 111 -35.18 -2.95 6.88
CA ALA A 111 -35.37 -4.35 7.21
C ALA A 111 -35.50 -4.55 8.73
N LEU A 112 -34.62 -3.93 9.52
CA LEU A 112 -34.68 -3.97 10.98
C LEU A 112 -36.00 -3.38 11.50
N LYS A 113 -36.44 -2.22 10.97
CA LYS A 113 -37.73 -1.61 11.32
C LYS A 113 -38.88 -2.58 11.10
N ASN A 114 -38.91 -3.24 9.95
CA ASN A 114 -39.96 -4.20 9.62
C ASN A 114 -39.93 -5.42 10.56
N ILE A 115 -38.75 -5.93 10.90
CA ILE A 115 -38.60 -7.03 11.88
C ILE A 115 -39.14 -6.60 13.25
N LEU A 116 -38.82 -5.41 13.73
CA LEU A 116 -39.29 -4.91 15.02
C LEU A 116 -40.82 -4.72 15.04
N ILE A 117 -41.40 -4.22 13.95
CA ILE A 117 -42.87 -4.13 13.80
C ILE A 117 -43.51 -5.52 13.86
N ASP A 118 -42.93 -6.50 13.16
CA ASP A 118 -43.43 -7.88 13.16
C ASP A 118 -43.33 -8.54 14.55
N GLN A 119 -42.23 -8.31 15.25
CA GLN A 119 -42.07 -8.75 16.64
C GLN A 119 -43.13 -8.14 17.56
N GLU A 120 -43.42 -6.85 17.41
CA GLU A 120 -44.43 -6.19 18.22
C GLU A 120 -45.83 -6.75 17.94
N ARG A 121 -46.17 -7.03 16.69
CA ARG A 121 -47.43 -7.71 16.33
C ARG A 121 -47.52 -9.12 16.89
N ASN A 122 -46.42 -9.86 16.86
CA ASN A 122 -46.35 -11.19 17.46
C ASN A 122 -46.64 -11.13 18.98
N ILE A 123 -46.04 -10.17 19.68
CA ILE A 123 -46.28 -9.92 21.10
C ILE A 123 -47.76 -9.60 21.35
N GLN A 124 -48.40 -8.74 20.55
CA GLN A 124 -49.82 -8.43 20.68
C GLN A 124 -50.70 -9.69 20.54
N ASN A 125 -50.40 -10.53 19.55
CA ASN A 125 -51.12 -11.79 19.34
C ASN A 125 -50.93 -12.76 20.52
N MET A 126 -49.70 -12.91 20.99
CA MET A 126 -49.39 -13.74 22.16
C MET A 126 -50.14 -13.25 23.41
N LEU A 127 -50.15 -11.95 23.67
CA LEU A 127 -50.86 -11.36 24.81
C LEU A 127 -52.37 -11.55 24.71
N THR A 128 -52.93 -11.48 23.49
CA THR A 128 -54.35 -11.73 23.23
C THR A 128 -54.72 -13.18 23.54
N ILE A 129 -53.92 -14.13 23.06
CA ILE A 129 -54.09 -15.56 23.34
C ILE A 129 -53.97 -15.81 24.84
N LEU A 130 -52.93 -15.26 25.47
CA LEU A 130 -52.69 -15.42 26.91
C LEU A 130 -53.87 -14.89 27.73
N ASN A 131 -54.41 -13.71 27.40
CA ASN A 131 -55.57 -13.15 28.09
C ASN A 131 -56.82 -14.03 27.90
N ALA A 132 -57.02 -14.61 26.72
CA ALA A 132 -58.12 -15.54 26.48
C ALA A 132 -57.95 -16.84 27.30
N SER A 133 -56.78 -17.46 27.25
CA SER A 133 -56.47 -18.66 28.06
C SER A 133 -56.59 -18.40 29.56
N MET A 134 -56.19 -17.19 29.99
CA MET A 134 -56.30 -16.77 31.37
C MET A 134 -57.76 -16.64 31.82
N ARG A 135 -58.62 -16.07 30.97
CA ARG A 135 -60.06 -15.98 31.20
C ARG A 135 -60.68 -17.36 31.31
N ASP A 136 -60.32 -18.27 30.41
CA ASP A 136 -60.88 -19.62 30.38
C ASP A 136 -60.45 -20.39 31.65
N LEU A 137 -59.18 -20.24 32.09
CA LEU A 137 -58.67 -20.85 33.32
C LEU A 137 -59.30 -20.25 34.59
N ALA A 138 -59.61 -18.96 34.58
CA ALA A 138 -60.21 -18.26 35.72
C ALA A 138 -61.59 -18.79 36.12
N ILE A 139 -62.29 -19.46 35.21
CA ILE A 139 -63.59 -20.09 35.47
C ILE A 139 -63.43 -21.35 36.35
N ASP A 140 -62.29 -22.04 36.22
CA ASP A 140 -62.05 -23.35 36.85
C ASP A 140 -61.29 -23.26 38.18
N ILE A 141 -60.79 -22.07 38.56
CA ILE A 141 -59.95 -21.87 39.76
C ILE A 141 -60.70 -21.03 40.81
N PRO A 142 -60.64 -21.41 42.11
CA PRO A 142 -61.14 -20.57 43.21
C PRO A 142 -60.47 -19.19 43.21
N GLU A 143 -61.23 -18.11 43.37
CA GLU A 143 -60.75 -16.72 43.27
C GLU A 143 -60.15 -16.35 41.89
N GLY A 144 -60.41 -17.16 40.86
CA GLY A 144 -59.92 -16.93 39.50
C GLY A 144 -60.40 -15.62 38.89
N GLU A 145 -61.57 -15.11 39.28
CA GLU A 145 -62.11 -13.82 38.80
C GLU A 145 -61.25 -12.63 39.24
N ASP A 146 -60.83 -12.58 40.51
CA ASP A 146 -59.95 -11.52 41.03
C ASP A 146 -58.54 -11.61 40.44
N TRP A 147 -58.05 -12.84 40.26
CA TRP A 147 -56.81 -13.10 39.54
C TRP A 147 -56.88 -12.59 38.09
N TYR A 148 -57.94 -12.97 37.35
CA TYR A 148 -58.20 -12.53 35.98
C TYR A 148 -58.27 -11.01 35.88
N LYS A 149 -59.00 -10.35 36.77
CA LYS A 149 -59.15 -8.91 36.78
C LYS A 149 -57.82 -8.20 37.00
N ASN A 150 -57.02 -8.65 37.97
CA ASN A 150 -55.75 -8.00 38.32
C ASN A 150 -54.68 -8.18 37.25
N TYR A 151 -54.46 -9.40 36.76
CA TYR A 151 -53.42 -9.64 35.73
C TYR A 151 -53.92 -9.33 34.32
N GLY A 152 -55.23 -9.46 34.03
CA GLY A 152 -55.84 -9.02 32.76
C GLY A 152 -55.70 -7.52 32.53
N ALA A 153 -55.81 -6.71 33.60
CA ALA A 153 -55.50 -5.28 33.54
C ALA A 153 -54.02 -5.01 33.22
N GLN A 154 -53.10 -5.81 33.78
CA GLN A 154 -51.67 -5.71 33.49
C GLN A 154 -51.34 -6.13 32.04
N LEU A 155 -51.92 -7.23 31.56
CA LEU A 155 -51.79 -7.70 30.18
C LEU A 155 -52.29 -6.65 29.19
N SER A 156 -53.45 -6.06 29.47
CA SER A 156 -54.03 -4.99 28.66
C SER A 156 -53.15 -3.74 28.64
N LYS A 157 -52.50 -3.40 29.77
CA LYS A 157 -51.51 -2.31 29.83
C LYS A 157 -50.29 -2.60 28.97
N VAL A 158 -49.74 -3.82 29.03
CA VAL A 158 -48.59 -4.23 28.21
C VAL A 158 -48.95 -4.25 26.73
N GLN A 159 -50.13 -4.74 26.36
CA GLN A 159 -50.62 -4.72 24.99
C GLN A 159 -50.78 -3.29 24.45
N ARG A 160 -51.24 -2.35 25.28
CA ARG A 160 -51.29 -0.93 24.89
C ARG A 160 -49.92 -0.33 24.65
N LEU A 161 -48.95 -0.64 25.53
CA LEU A 161 -47.56 -0.19 25.34
C LEU A 161 -46.94 -0.79 24.08
N SER A 162 -47.26 -2.05 23.79
CA SER A 162 -46.88 -2.76 22.58
C SER A 162 -47.40 -2.06 21.32
N MET A 163 -48.70 -1.75 21.25
CA MET A 163 -49.29 -0.98 20.15
C MET A 163 -48.65 0.40 19.99
N GLN A 164 -48.35 1.08 21.09
CA GLN A 164 -47.67 2.38 21.06
C GLN A 164 -46.25 2.26 20.48
N ARG A 165 -45.51 1.18 20.78
CA ARG A 165 -44.19 0.95 20.18
C ARG A 165 -44.29 0.65 18.69
N GLU A 166 -45.28 -0.14 18.25
CA GLU A 166 -45.53 -0.35 16.83
C GLU A 166 -45.80 0.98 16.11
N GLU A 167 -46.64 1.84 16.68
CA GLU A 167 -46.94 3.17 16.12
C GLU A 167 -45.68 4.04 16.02
N LEU A 168 -44.87 4.10 17.09
CA LEU A 168 -43.59 4.81 17.07
C LEU A 168 -42.63 4.25 16.02
N LEU A 169 -42.56 2.93 15.86
CA LEU A 169 -41.75 2.29 14.83
C LEU A 169 -42.25 2.61 13.42
N ARG A 170 -43.57 2.73 13.22
CA ARG A 170 -44.15 3.13 11.93
C ARG A 170 -43.88 4.60 11.59
N LEU A 171 -43.83 5.47 12.60
CA LEU A 171 -43.46 6.88 12.46
C LEU A 171 -41.96 7.07 12.24
N LEU A 172 -41.13 6.07 12.56
CA LEU A 172 -39.69 6.14 12.36
C LEU A 172 -39.37 6.20 10.86
N GLN A 173 -38.93 7.38 10.42
CA GLN A 173 -38.41 7.58 9.07
C GLN A 173 -37.07 6.88 8.95
N THR A 174 -37.05 5.75 8.25
CA THR A 174 -35.82 5.07 7.85
C THR A 174 -35.34 5.66 6.54
N GLY A 175 -34.80 6.89 6.58
CA GLY A 175 -34.11 7.54 5.46
C GLY A 175 -34.90 7.71 4.16
N GLU A 176 -36.23 7.65 4.16
CA GLU A 176 -37.07 7.91 2.97
C GLU A 176 -37.27 9.40 2.66
N ALA A 177 -36.77 10.30 3.50
CA ALA A 177 -36.62 11.70 3.11
C ALA A 177 -35.33 11.82 2.27
N GLU A 178 -35.46 12.30 1.03
CA GLU A 178 -34.38 12.66 0.09
C GLU A 178 -34.09 11.70 -1.09
N LEU A 179 -35.05 10.90 -1.55
CA LEU A 179 -35.03 10.40 -2.95
C LEU A 179 -36.24 10.84 -3.78
N SER A 180 -37.10 11.70 -3.23
CA SER A 180 -38.19 12.34 -3.96
C SER A 180 -38.01 13.85 -3.92
N THR A 181 -37.16 14.37 -4.81
CA THR A 181 -37.43 15.55 -5.65
C THR A 181 -36.18 15.87 -6.48
N LYS A 182 -36.25 15.44 -7.74
CA LYS A 182 -35.91 16.16 -8.98
C LYS A 182 -34.60 16.94 -9.09
#